data_AF-A0A847H0L2-F1
#
_entry.id   AF-A0A847H0L2-F1
#
_cell.length_a   1.000
_cell.length_b   1.000
_cell.length_c   1.000
_cell.angle_alpha   90.00
_cell.angle_beta   90.00
_cell.angle_gamma   90.00
#
_symmetry.space_group_name_H-M   'P 1'
#
loop_
_entity.id
_entity.type
_entity.pdbx_description
1 polymer ?
#
loop_
_entity_poly.entity_id
_entity_poly.type
_entity_poly.pdbx_seq_one_letter_code
_entity_poly.pdbx_strand_id
1 'polypeptide(L)'
;MALRLMDDDESALATIIKRYGPAIAIAISRRFGLNEQDAEDVLSIASHRLWEARHRYDDGVATLRTYFYRIAVNAARDAFKHGWQKARALCVDVGAENDVDTIASVDNGPEQCGCTNAGSPKQRQPSKKLKDLAEIIDGLPPAQQHIIRRDSCARDDVACSSWLADELGIAVASVRVYRGRAMETIRRQMRERGHDVP
;
A
#
# COMPACT_ATOMS: atom_id res chain seq x y z
N MET A 1 6.49 -28.14 -11.15
CA MET A 1 6.25 -26.69 -11.33
C MET A 1 7.00 -25.91 -10.26
N ALA A 2 6.77 -26.16 -8.97
CA ALA A 2 7.51 -25.49 -7.88
C ALA A 2 9.03 -25.69 -7.92
N LEU A 3 9.52 -26.94 -8.04
CA LEU A 3 10.96 -27.22 -8.11
C LEU A 3 11.65 -26.46 -9.25
N ARG A 4 11.09 -26.53 -10.46
CA ARG A 4 11.59 -25.76 -11.61
C ARG A 4 11.59 -24.25 -11.37
N LEU A 5 10.57 -23.72 -10.70
CA LEU A 5 10.54 -22.30 -10.33
C LEU A 5 11.68 -21.94 -9.36
N MET A 6 12.01 -22.83 -8.42
CA MET A 6 13.14 -22.62 -7.51
C MET A 6 14.49 -22.73 -8.25
N ASP A 7 14.59 -23.57 -9.28
CA ASP A 7 15.80 -23.73 -10.10
C ASP A 7 15.98 -22.62 -11.16
N ASP A 8 15.37 -21.44 -10.96
CA ASP A 8 15.46 -20.29 -11.87
C ASP A 8 14.95 -20.55 -13.30
N ASP A 9 14.06 -21.53 -13.50
CA ASP A 9 13.44 -21.79 -14.80
C ASP A 9 12.27 -20.80 -15.03
N GLU A 10 12.51 -19.76 -15.84
CA GLU A 10 11.50 -18.76 -16.21
C GLU A 10 10.27 -19.38 -16.88
N SER A 11 10.41 -20.50 -17.59
CA SER A 11 9.28 -21.18 -18.23
C SER A 11 8.30 -21.77 -17.20
N ALA A 12 8.79 -22.07 -15.99
CA ALA A 12 7.97 -22.52 -14.88
C ALA A 12 7.05 -21.38 -14.40
N LEU A 13 7.55 -20.15 -14.32
CA LEU A 13 6.75 -18.98 -13.93
C LEU A 13 5.61 -18.76 -14.92
N ALA A 14 5.90 -18.75 -16.23
CA ALA A 14 4.88 -18.59 -17.26
C ALA A 14 3.79 -19.68 -17.15
N THR A 15 4.18 -20.92 -16.86
CA THR A 15 3.26 -22.04 -16.67
C THR A 15 2.38 -21.86 -15.43
N ILE A 16 2.96 -21.38 -14.33
CA ILE A 16 2.25 -21.09 -13.08
C ILE A 16 1.22 -19.98 -13.28
N ILE A 17 1.61 -18.89 -13.94
CA ILE A 17 0.73 -17.76 -14.23
C ILE A 17 -0.43 -18.22 -15.14
N LYS A 18 -0.15 -18.95 -16.22
CA LYS A 18 -1.21 -19.48 -17.10
C LYS A 18 -2.18 -20.40 -16.35
N ARG A 19 -1.69 -21.19 -15.39
CA ARG A 19 -2.50 -22.17 -14.66
C ARG A 19 -3.33 -21.55 -13.53
N TYR A 20 -2.75 -20.65 -12.75
CA TYR A 20 -3.39 -20.12 -11.53
C TYR A 20 -3.81 -18.66 -11.64
N GLY A 21 -3.23 -17.90 -12.57
CA GLY A 21 -3.48 -16.48 -12.78
C GLY A 21 -4.95 -16.13 -12.93
N PRO A 22 -5.72 -16.73 -13.85
CA PRO A 22 -7.13 -16.40 -14.05
C PRO A 22 -7.98 -16.59 -12.79
N ALA A 23 -7.78 -17.70 -12.07
CA ALA A 23 -8.52 -17.97 -10.84
C ALA A 23 -8.12 -17.01 -9.69
N ILE A 24 -6.85 -16.62 -9.63
CA ILE A 24 -6.35 -15.65 -8.66
C ILE A 24 -6.88 -14.26 -8.98
N ALA A 25 -6.82 -13.82 -10.24
CA ALA A 25 -7.36 -12.54 -10.73
C ALA A 25 -8.84 -12.40 -10.35
N ILE A 26 -9.69 -13.38 -10.70
CA ILE A 26 -11.10 -13.38 -10.32
C ILE A 26 -11.29 -13.29 -8.80
N ALA A 27 -10.48 -14.00 -8.03
CA ALA A 27 -10.58 -14.00 -6.56
C ALA A 27 -10.17 -12.65 -5.96
N ILE A 28 -9.13 -11.98 -6.46
CA ILE A 28 -8.73 -10.65 -5.99
C ILE A 28 -9.72 -9.58 -6.47
N SER A 29 -10.22 -9.65 -7.71
CA SER A 29 -11.23 -8.72 -8.23
C SER A 29 -12.48 -8.71 -7.37
N ARG A 30 -13.00 -9.89 -7.05
CA ARG A 30 -14.19 -10.02 -6.18
C ARG A 30 -13.94 -9.53 -4.76
N ARG A 31 -12.75 -9.80 -4.22
CA ARG A 31 -12.42 -9.46 -2.83
C ARG A 31 -12.21 -7.96 -2.63
N PHE A 32 -11.61 -7.29 -3.61
CA PHE A 32 -11.22 -5.90 -3.51
C PHE A 32 -12.07 -4.96 -4.38
N GLY A 33 -12.99 -5.48 -5.18
CA GLY A 33 -13.80 -4.69 -6.10
C GLY A 33 -12.99 -4.10 -7.26
N LEU A 34 -11.97 -4.83 -7.73
CA LEU A 34 -11.15 -4.40 -8.88
C LEU A 34 -11.86 -4.66 -10.20
N ASN A 35 -11.64 -3.77 -11.17
CA ASN A 35 -11.94 -4.07 -12.57
C ASN A 35 -10.90 -5.06 -13.14
N GLU A 36 -11.11 -5.53 -14.36
CA GLU A 36 -10.22 -6.54 -14.97
C GLU A 36 -8.78 -6.03 -15.13
N GLN A 37 -8.61 -4.79 -15.61
CA GLN A 37 -7.29 -4.19 -15.84
C GLN A 37 -6.49 -4.04 -14.53
N ASP A 38 -7.12 -3.50 -13.49
CA ASP A 38 -6.50 -3.37 -12.17
C ASP A 38 -6.11 -4.74 -11.60
N ALA A 39 -6.91 -5.77 -11.85
CA ALA A 39 -6.60 -7.13 -11.42
C ALA A 39 -5.44 -7.75 -12.19
N GLU A 40 -5.34 -7.51 -13.49
CA GLU A 40 -4.20 -7.91 -14.33
C GLU A 40 -2.91 -7.21 -13.88
N ASP A 41 -2.97 -5.93 -13.53
CA ASP A 41 -1.80 -5.20 -13.01
C ASP A 41 -1.34 -5.75 -11.67
N VAL A 42 -2.29 -5.97 -10.75
CA VAL A 42 -1.99 -6.62 -9.46
C VAL A 42 -1.39 -8.01 -9.70
N LEU A 43 -1.90 -8.77 -10.66
CA LEU A 43 -1.36 -10.08 -11.00
C LEU A 43 0.06 -9.98 -11.58
N SER A 44 0.37 -8.95 -12.36
CA SER A 44 1.71 -8.68 -12.88
C SER A 44 2.70 -8.38 -11.75
N ILE A 45 2.32 -7.49 -10.82
CA ILE A 45 3.12 -7.20 -9.61
C ILE A 45 3.32 -8.46 -8.78
N ALA A 46 2.25 -9.24 -8.57
CA ALA A 46 2.31 -10.48 -7.82
C ALA A 46 3.21 -11.52 -8.48
N SER A 47 3.20 -11.60 -9.81
CA SER A 47 4.04 -12.50 -10.59
C SER A 47 5.52 -12.15 -10.45
N HIS A 48 5.85 -10.86 -10.51
CA HIS A 48 7.20 -10.39 -10.26
C HIS A 48 7.66 -10.71 -8.83
N ARG A 49 6.82 -10.43 -7.82
CA ARG A 49 7.13 -10.74 -6.42
C ARG A 49 7.25 -12.25 -6.16
N LEU A 50 6.45 -13.07 -6.86
CA LEU A 50 6.58 -14.53 -6.80
C LEU A 50 7.94 -14.97 -7.33
N TRP A 51 8.41 -14.38 -8.43
CA TRP A 51 9.74 -14.63 -8.95
C TRP A 51 10.82 -14.24 -7.93
N GLU A 52 10.78 -13.02 -7.39
CA GLU A 52 11.78 -12.58 -6.39
C GLU A 52 11.81 -13.48 -5.15
N ALA A 53 10.65 -13.96 -4.72
CA ALA A 53 10.50 -14.78 -3.51
C ALA A 53 10.51 -16.30 -3.78
N ARG A 54 10.85 -16.75 -5.01
CA ARG A 54 10.77 -18.17 -5.42
C ARG A 54 11.61 -19.11 -4.54
N HIS A 55 12.82 -18.68 -4.16
CA HIS A 55 13.75 -19.43 -3.31
C HIS A 55 13.28 -19.59 -1.86
N ARG A 56 12.24 -18.85 -1.46
CA ARG A 56 11.63 -18.94 -0.13
C ARG A 56 10.35 -19.77 -0.11
N TYR A 57 9.93 -20.30 -1.24
CA TYR A 57 8.76 -21.18 -1.28
C TYR A 57 9.05 -22.48 -0.52
N ASP A 58 8.09 -22.92 0.28
CA ASP A 58 8.16 -24.18 1.03
C ASP A 58 6.84 -24.93 0.86
N ASP A 59 6.91 -26.09 0.20
CA ASP A 59 5.76 -26.94 -0.08
C ASP A 59 5.17 -27.58 1.19
N GLY A 60 5.94 -27.66 2.28
CA GLY A 60 5.47 -28.12 3.58
C GLY A 60 4.57 -27.12 4.31
N VAL A 61 4.68 -25.83 3.97
CA VAL A 61 3.91 -24.74 4.63
C VAL A 61 2.65 -24.39 3.87
N ALA A 62 2.71 -24.31 2.53
CA ALA A 62 1.57 -23.94 1.71
C ALA A 62 1.73 -24.45 0.29
N THR A 63 0.62 -24.81 -0.35
CA THR A 63 0.63 -25.13 -1.78
C THR A 63 1.00 -23.91 -2.61
N LEU A 64 1.64 -24.13 -3.77
CA LEU A 64 2.11 -23.07 -4.66
C LEU A 64 0.99 -22.08 -5.06
N ARG A 65 -0.22 -22.60 -5.31
CA ARG A 65 -1.41 -21.77 -5.57
C ARG A 65 -1.73 -20.85 -4.40
N THR A 66 -1.67 -21.37 -3.18
CA THR A 66 -1.95 -20.61 -1.94
C THR A 66 -0.87 -19.58 -1.68
N TYR A 67 0.39 -19.94 -1.88
CA TYR A 67 1.52 -19.02 -1.77
C TYR A 67 1.38 -17.85 -2.75
N PHE A 68 1.12 -18.15 -4.03
CA PHE A 68 0.92 -17.12 -5.05
C PHE A 68 -0.30 -16.24 -4.77
N TYR A 69 -1.43 -16.83 -4.34
CA TYR A 69 -2.61 -16.08 -3.94
C TYR A 69 -2.31 -15.12 -2.77
N ARG A 70 -1.53 -15.53 -1.76
CA ARG A 70 -1.14 -14.65 -0.65
C ARG A 70 -0.31 -13.47 -1.12
N ILE A 71 0.61 -13.68 -2.07
CA ILE A 71 1.39 -12.61 -2.67
C ILE A 71 0.47 -11.63 -3.43
N ALA A 72 -0.48 -12.15 -4.20
CA ALA A 72 -1.45 -11.32 -4.93
C ALA A 72 -2.36 -10.51 -4.01
N VAL A 73 -2.82 -11.07 -2.90
CA VAL A 73 -3.61 -10.34 -1.89
C VAL A 73 -2.80 -9.20 -1.26
N ASN A 74 -1.51 -9.41 -1.00
CA ASN A 74 -0.65 -8.36 -0.49
C ASN A 74 -0.41 -7.28 -1.55
N ALA A 75 -0.14 -7.65 -2.79
CA ALA A 75 0.00 -6.70 -3.89
C ALA A 75 -1.28 -5.85 -4.11
N ALA A 76 -2.47 -6.47 -4.04
CA ALA A 76 -3.74 -5.75 -4.11
C ALA A 76 -3.87 -4.74 -2.96
N ARG A 77 -3.52 -5.14 -1.73
CA ARG A 77 -3.59 -4.26 -0.55
C ARG A 77 -2.66 -3.05 -0.72
N ASP A 78 -1.45 -3.25 -1.22
CA ASP A 78 -0.50 -2.18 -1.46
C ASP A 78 -1.03 -1.20 -2.52
N ALA A 79 -1.59 -1.72 -3.63
CA ALA A 79 -2.19 -0.90 -4.69
C ALA A 79 -3.33 0.02 -4.17
N PHE A 80 -4.19 -0.51 -3.30
CA PHE A 80 -5.22 0.30 -2.64
C PHE A 80 -4.64 1.34 -1.70
N LYS A 81 -3.61 0.98 -0.94
CA LYS A 81 -2.99 1.86 0.05
C LYS A 81 -2.34 3.07 -0.61
N HIS A 82 -1.62 2.87 -1.70
CA HIS A 82 -0.96 3.95 -2.44
C HIS A 82 -1.91 4.72 -3.37
N GLY A 83 -3.20 4.39 -3.39
CA GLY A 83 -4.19 5.11 -4.17
C GLY A 83 -3.97 5.00 -5.68
N TRP A 84 -3.43 3.88 -6.16
CA TRP A 84 -3.17 3.66 -7.59
C TRP A 84 -4.42 3.88 -8.45
N GLN A 85 -5.60 3.48 -7.95
CA GLN A 85 -6.87 3.75 -8.61
C GLN A 85 -7.17 5.24 -8.78
N LYS A 86 -6.73 6.09 -7.83
CA LYS A 86 -6.87 7.55 -7.92
C LYS A 86 -5.87 8.15 -8.91
N ALA A 87 -4.65 7.63 -8.95
CA ALA A 87 -3.67 8.01 -9.96
C ALA A 87 -4.15 7.64 -11.37
N ARG A 88 -4.77 6.46 -11.53
CA ARG A 88 -5.37 6.02 -12.79
C ARG A 88 -6.58 6.83 -13.20
N ALA A 89 -7.44 7.26 -12.28
CA ALA A 89 -8.54 8.17 -12.59
C ALA A 89 -8.05 9.54 -13.14
N LEU A 90 -6.76 9.87 -12.96
CA LEU A 90 -6.11 11.05 -13.54
C LEU A 90 -5.39 10.74 -14.86
N CYS A 91 -5.23 9.46 -15.23
CA CYS A 91 -4.70 9.09 -16.54
C CYS A 91 -5.74 9.44 -17.60
N VAL A 92 -5.32 10.25 -18.57
CA VAL A 92 -6.11 10.53 -19.78
C VAL A 92 -5.59 9.59 -20.85
N ASP A 93 -6.48 8.83 -21.49
CA ASP A 93 -6.12 8.06 -22.68
C ASP A 93 -5.67 9.05 -23.76
N VAL A 94 -4.39 9.00 -24.12
CA VAL A 94 -3.86 9.73 -25.26
C VAL A 94 -4.38 9.01 -26.51
N GLY A 95 -5.61 9.34 -26.91
CA GLY A 95 -6.14 8.97 -28.22
C GLY A 95 -5.21 9.49 -29.32
N ALA A 96 -5.13 8.75 -30.42
CA ALA A 96 -4.21 8.94 -31.56
C ALA A 96 -4.34 10.30 -32.30
N GLU A 97 -5.14 11.22 -31.79
CA GLU A 97 -5.45 12.54 -32.33
C GLU A 97 -4.91 13.70 -31.47
N ASN A 98 -4.27 13.41 -30.34
CA ASN A 98 -3.57 14.44 -29.55
C ASN A 98 -2.12 14.55 -30.03
N ASP A 99 -1.84 15.64 -30.75
CA ASP A 99 -0.52 16.01 -31.27
C ASP A 99 0.52 16.02 -30.14
N VAL A 100 1.55 15.18 -30.31
CA VAL A 100 2.62 14.91 -29.32
C VAL A 100 3.47 16.16 -29.01
N ASP A 101 3.29 17.24 -29.76
CA ASP A 101 4.02 18.51 -29.62
C ASP A 101 3.59 19.37 -28.40
N THR A 102 2.50 19.03 -27.70
CA THR A 102 2.04 19.85 -26.55
C THR A 102 2.87 19.62 -25.29
N ILE A 103 3.74 18.61 -25.23
CA ILE A 103 4.58 18.30 -24.05
C ILE A 103 5.85 19.19 -24.01
N ALA A 104 6.23 19.84 -25.12
CA ALA A 104 7.52 20.52 -25.25
C ALA A 104 7.55 22.01 -24.82
N SER A 105 6.43 22.59 -24.36
CA SER A 105 6.36 24.01 -23.97
C SER A 105 6.03 24.24 -22.49
N VAL A 106 6.50 23.36 -21.60
CA VAL A 106 6.52 23.66 -20.16
C VAL A 106 7.83 24.37 -19.83
N ASP A 107 7.82 25.68 -20.03
CA ASP A 107 8.91 26.59 -19.71
C ASP A 107 9.23 26.50 -18.20
N ASN A 108 10.44 26.05 -17.83
CA ASN A 108 10.92 26.06 -16.44
C ASN A 108 11.43 27.47 -16.08
N GLY A 109 10.56 28.48 -16.22
CA GLY A 109 10.77 29.81 -15.66
C GLY A 109 10.40 29.83 -14.17
N PRO A 110 11.01 30.70 -13.34
CA PRO A 110 10.56 30.88 -11.96
C PRO A 110 9.27 31.71 -11.98
N GLU A 111 8.14 31.09 -12.31
CA GLU A 111 6.87 31.78 -12.34
C GLU A 111 6.23 31.85 -10.96
N GLN A 112 6.21 33.10 -10.51
CA GLN A 112 5.51 33.67 -9.38
C GLN A 112 4.07 33.16 -9.30
N CYS A 113 3.69 32.70 -8.12
CA CYS A 113 2.33 32.33 -7.77
C CYS A 113 1.40 33.55 -7.92
N GLY A 114 0.69 33.63 -9.04
CA GLY A 114 -0.38 34.60 -9.29
C GLY A 114 -1.63 34.25 -8.50
N CYS A 115 -1.60 34.50 -7.18
CA CYS A 115 -2.80 34.48 -6.35
C CYS A 115 -3.62 35.75 -6.57
N THR A 116 -4.43 35.79 -7.64
CA THR A 116 -5.58 36.69 -7.74
C THR A 116 -6.85 35.89 -7.57
N ASN A 117 -7.15 35.58 -6.31
CA ASN A 117 -8.48 35.69 -5.74
C ASN A 117 -8.30 35.77 -4.24
N ALA A 118 -8.62 36.93 -3.67
CA ALA A 118 -8.73 37.18 -2.25
C ALA A 118 -9.88 36.37 -1.66
N GLY A 119 -9.69 35.05 -1.56
CA GLY A 119 -10.45 34.16 -0.71
C GLY A 119 -9.59 33.86 0.49
N SER A 120 -9.89 34.49 1.64
CA SER A 120 -9.25 34.19 2.92
C SER A 120 -9.05 32.67 3.09
N PRO A 121 -7.89 32.19 3.54
CA PRO A 121 -7.67 30.76 3.73
C PRO A 121 -8.69 30.29 4.75
N LYS A 122 -9.77 29.63 4.27
CA LYS A 122 -10.70 28.93 5.14
C LYS A 122 -9.88 27.84 5.81
N GLN A 123 -9.45 28.11 7.04
CA GLN A 123 -8.90 27.12 7.96
C GLN A 123 -9.85 25.92 7.91
N ARG A 124 -9.46 24.88 7.19
CA ARG A 124 -10.27 23.67 7.02
C ARG A 124 -10.24 23.00 8.38
N GLN A 125 -11.23 23.31 9.22
CA GLN A 125 -11.29 22.77 10.57
C GLN A 125 -11.16 21.24 10.47
N PRO A 126 -10.21 20.62 11.21
CA PRO A 126 -10.02 19.19 11.13
C PRO A 126 -11.34 18.52 11.49
N SER A 127 -11.74 17.56 10.65
CA SER A 127 -12.99 16.81 10.86
C SER A 127 -13.00 16.22 12.27
N LYS A 128 -14.19 16.07 12.86
CA LYS A 128 -14.34 15.49 14.22
C LYS A 128 -13.54 14.17 14.35
N LYS A 129 -13.56 13.34 13.31
CA LYS A 129 -12.78 12.08 13.20
C LYS A 129 -11.27 12.28 13.36
N LEU A 130 -10.70 13.32 12.76
CA LEU A 130 -9.27 13.62 12.88
C LEU A 130 -8.89 14.16 14.26
N LYS A 131 -9.77 14.98 14.86
CA LYS A 131 -9.58 15.46 16.25
C LYS A 131 -9.60 14.30 17.24
N ASP A 132 -10.61 13.44 17.13
CA ASP A 132 -10.74 12.26 18.00
C ASP A 132 -9.53 11.32 17.87
N LEU A 133 -9.03 11.10 16.65
CA LEU A 133 -7.82 10.30 16.43
C LEU A 133 -6.58 10.93 17.08
N ALA A 134 -6.40 12.25 16.94
CA ALA A 134 -5.25 12.94 17.52
C ALA A 134 -5.23 12.83 19.05
N GLU A 135 -6.38 13.04 19.71
CA GLU A 135 -6.51 12.88 21.15
C GLU A 135 -6.18 11.45 21.62
N ILE A 136 -6.62 10.44 20.88
CA ILE A 136 -6.32 9.04 21.19
C ILE A 136 -4.82 8.78 21.09
N ILE A 137 -4.16 9.26 20.02
CA ILE A 137 -2.71 9.10 19.83
C ILE A 137 -1.94 9.79 20.96
N ASP A 138 -2.40 10.97 21.40
CA ASP A 138 -1.77 11.72 22.49
C ASP A 138 -1.97 11.08 23.87
N GLY A 139 -2.98 10.22 24.03
CA GLY A 139 -3.19 9.40 25.24
C GLY A 139 -2.40 8.07 25.26
N LEU A 140 -1.68 7.71 24.19
CA LEU A 140 -0.89 6.48 24.16
C LEU A 140 0.41 6.60 24.98
N PRO A 141 0.96 5.47 25.47
CA PRO A 141 2.30 5.46 26.05
C PRO A 141 3.36 6.05 25.10
N PRO A 142 4.39 6.78 25.60
CA PRO A 142 5.31 7.55 24.76
C PRO A 142 5.99 6.75 23.64
N ALA A 143 6.44 5.52 23.94
CA ALA A 143 7.05 4.64 22.95
C ALA A 143 6.06 4.22 21.84
N GLN A 144 4.79 4.02 22.19
CA GLN A 144 3.73 3.68 21.23
C GLN A 144 3.36 4.89 20.37
N GLN A 145 3.24 6.07 20.99
CA GLN A 145 2.97 7.33 20.30
C GLN A 145 4.06 7.64 19.28
N HIS A 146 5.34 7.48 19.64
CA HIS A 146 6.48 7.71 18.75
C HIS A 146 6.45 6.78 17.54
N ILE A 147 6.20 5.48 17.75
CA ILE A 147 6.06 4.50 16.67
C ILE A 147 4.94 4.90 15.70
N ILE A 148 3.75 5.24 16.20
CA ILE A 148 2.61 5.61 15.35
C ILE A 148 2.88 6.91 14.57
N ARG A 149 3.48 7.92 15.21
CA ARG A 149 3.86 9.17 14.52
C ARG A 149 4.89 8.91 13.42
N ARG A 150 5.88 8.06 13.66
CA ARG A 150 6.86 7.69 12.62
C ARG A 150 6.27 6.87 11.49
N ASP A 151 5.37 5.92 11.81
CA ASP A 151 4.62 5.18 10.81
C ASP A 151 3.78 6.13 9.93
N SER A 152 3.23 7.22 10.50
CA SER A 152 2.46 8.22 9.73
C SER A 152 3.29 9.10 8.78
N CYS A 153 4.59 9.25 9.03
CA CYS A 153 5.51 10.02 8.19
C CYS A 153 6.29 9.13 7.18
N ALA A 154 6.18 7.81 7.29
CA ALA A 154 6.86 6.90 6.39
C ALA A 154 6.25 6.97 4.98
N ARG A 155 7.08 7.17 3.95
CA ARG A 155 6.66 7.20 2.54
C ARG A 155 6.02 5.89 2.07
N ASP A 156 6.57 4.76 2.53
CA ASP A 156 6.32 3.44 1.92
C ASP A 156 5.65 2.43 2.86
N ASP A 157 5.12 2.85 4.03
CA ASP A 157 4.05 2.16 4.77
C ASP A 157 4.15 2.34 6.29
N VAL A 158 5.25 1.83 6.83
CA VAL A 158 5.50 1.57 8.25
C VAL A 158 6.99 1.79 8.44
N ALA A 159 7.36 2.53 9.49
CA ALA A 159 8.76 2.82 9.75
C ALA A 159 9.54 1.52 10.07
N CYS A 160 10.78 1.48 9.60
CA CYS A 160 11.66 0.33 9.75
C CYS A 160 11.81 -0.06 11.23
N SER A 161 11.49 -1.31 11.55
CA SER A 161 11.38 -1.74 12.96
C SER A 161 12.73 -1.89 13.66
N SER A 162 13.82 -2.11 12.92
CA SER A 162 15.17 -2.10 13.49
C SER A 162 15.59 -0.67 13.84
N TRP A 163 15.39 0.27 12.94
CA TRP A 163 15.74 1.68 13.19
C TRP A 163 14.94 2.28 14.37
N LEU A 164 13.65 1.99 14.47
CA LEU A 164 12.84 2.39 15.62
C LEU A 164 13.29 1.76 16.93
N ALA A 165 13.79 0.52 16.89
CA ALA A 165 14.30 -0.18 18.05
C ALA A 165 15.57 0.50 18.59
N ASP A 166 16.49 0.83 17.69
CA ASP A 166 17.73 1.54 18.01
C ASP A 166 17.43 2.95 18.54
N GLU A 167 16.50 3.66 17.92
CA GLU A 167 16.11 5.02 18.33
C GLU A 167 15.44 5.06 19.70
N LEU A 168 14.58 4.08 20.01
CA LEU A 168 13.87 3.99 21.29
C LEU A 168 14.64 3.24 22.38
N GLY A 169 15.77 2.61 22.04
CA GLY A 169 16.55 1.78 22.96
C GLY A 169 15.80 0.52 23.43
N ILE A 170 14.95 -0.07 22.57
CA ILE A 170 14.16 -1.27 22.89
C ILE A 170 14.48 -2.41 21.91
N ALA A 171 14.07 -3.65 22.24
CA ALA A 171 14.21 -4.77 21.32
C ALA A 171 13.31 -4.63 20.07
N VAL A 172 13.78 -5.08 18.91
CA VAL A 172 13.03 -5.06 17.63
C VAL A 172 11.68 -5.79 17.74
N ALA A 173 11.63 -6.89 18.49
CA ALA A 173 10.39 -7.61 18.76
C ALA A 173 9.37 -6.74 19.53
N SER A 174 9.84 -5.92 20.47
CA SER A 174 9.01 -5.00 21.26
C SER A 174 8.38 -3.92 20.40
N VAL A 175 9.06 -3.42 19.36
CA VAL A 175 8.49 -2.45 18.41
C VAL A 175 7.23 -3.01 17.76
N ARG A 176 7.26 -4.28 17.31
CA ARG A 176 6.10 -4.95 16.70
C ARG A 176 4.95 -5.09 17.68
N VAL A 177 5.23 -5.49 18.91
CA VAL A 177 4.22 -5.63 19.98
C VAL A 177 3.61 -4.27 20.32
N TYR A 178 4.42 -3.24 20.49
CA TYR A 178 3.96 -1.89 20.83
C TYR A 178 3.11 -1.28 19.71
N ARG A 179 3.52 -1.47 18.45
CA ARG A 179 2.72 -1.10 17.28
C ARG A 179 1.35 -1.79 17.28
N GLY A 180 1.33 -3.10 17.54
CA GLY A 180 0.10 -3.88 17.64
C GLY A 180 -0.84 -3.35 18.72
N ARG A 181 -0.33 -3.16 19.95
CA ARG A 181 -1.09 -2.63 21.10
C ARG A 181 -1.60 -1.21 20.87
N ALA A 182 -0.78 -0.36 20.25
CA ALA A 182 -1.17 0.99 19.88
C ALA A 182 -2.36 0.97 18.90
N MET A 183 -2.26 0.17 17.83
CA MET A 183 -3.32 0.05 16.82
C MET A 183 -4.60 -0.56 17.39
N GLU A 184 -4.49 -1.56 18.27
CA GLU A 184 -5.64 -2.15 18.97
C GLU A 184 -6.34 -1.11 19.84
N THR A 185 -5.59 -0.32 20.60
CA THR A 185 -6.12 0.76 21.44
C THR A 185 -6.79 1.84 20.59
N ILE A 186 -6.16 2.27 19.49
CA ILE A 186 -6.72 3.25 18.55
C ILE A 186 -8.04 2.74 17.98
N ARG A 187 -8.09 1.51 17.45
CA ARG A 187 -9.31 0.93 16.88
C ARG A 187 -10.42 0.76 17.91
N ARG A 188 -10.09 0.37 19.14
CA ARG A 188 -11.08 0.25 20.22
C ARG A 188 -11.69 1.61 20.53
N GLN A 189 -10.86 2.62 20.82
CA GLN A 189 -11.33 3.95 21.21
C GLN A 189 -12.03 4.70 20.07
N MET A 190 -11.57 4.52 18.82
CA MET A 190 -12.26 5.10 17.66
C MET A 190 -13.66 4.51 17.48
N ARG A 191 -13.84 3.19 17.69
CA ARG A 191 -15.16 2.54 17.66
C ARG A 191 -16.06 3.02 18.80
N GLU A 192 -15.53 3.16 20.01
CA GLU A 192 -16.27 3.71 21.16
C GLU A 192 -16.77 5.15 20.89
N ARG A 193 -16.02 5.93 20.10
CA ARG A 193 -16.41 7.29 19.67
C ARG A 193 -17.31 7.31 18.42
N GLY A 194 -17.72 6.15 17.91
CA GLY A 194 -18.63 6.02 16.78
C GLY A 194 -17.98 6.12 15.40
N HIS A 195 -16.65 6.00 15.31
CA HIS A 195 -15.94 5.97 14.04
C HIS A 195 -15.63 4.53 13.63
N ASP A 196 -16.06 4.14 12.43
CA ASP A 196 -15.62 2.88 11.83
C ASP A 196 -14.21 3.05 11.24
N VAL A 197 -13.30 2.18 11.65
CA VAL A 197 -11.88 2.20 11.26
C VAL A 197 -11.48 0.78 10.85
N PRO A 198 -10.99 0.58 9.60
CA PRO A 198 -10.66 -0.74 9.08
C PRO A 198 -9.41 -1.40 9.71
#